data_AF-A0A972UPE9-F1
#
_entry.id   AF-A0A972UPE9-F1
#
_cell.length_a   1.000
_cell.length_b   1.000
_cell.length_c   1.000
_cell.angle_alpha   90.00
_cell.angle_beta   90.00
_cell.angle_gamma   90.00
#
_symmetry.space_group_name_H-M   'P 1'
#
loop_
_entity.id
_entity.type
_entity.pdbx_description
1 polymer ?
#
loop_
_entity_poly.entity_id
_entity_poly.type
_entity_poly.pdbx_seq_one_letter_code
_entity_poly.pdbx_strand_id
1 'polypeptide(L)'
;MKTDKLAIATLLAGAVLALNITGVSAQSGSEHQMHGAHGMDQMEHAAKPAAKPNAGIATLPGQDAFGAIQEIITILEADPATDWSRVDIAALRAHLVDMNRLVMDTDVRIKIIDGGLEMHVTGQGGALRAIHSMVPAHAPMIDGVNGWVARAAKTATGASLRVTSVDPKEVAHIRGLGFYGLMATGSHHQTHHLGLARGETVHSQ
;
A
#
# COMPACT_ATOMS: atom_id res chain seq x y z
N MET A 1 -7.88 50.18 32.92
CA MET A 1 -8.71 50.12 34.15
C MET A 1 -10.15 49.91 33.66
N LYS A 2 -10.84 48.78 33.79
CA LYS A 2 -10.80 47.61 34.68
C LYS A 2 -10.97 46.32 33.85
N THR A 3 -10.41 45.25 34.39
CA THR A 3 -10.60 43.83 34.04
C THR A 3 -12.05 43.39 34.20
N ASP A 4 -12.48 42.36 33.46
CA ASP A 4 -13.25 41.26 34.04
C ASP A 4 -12.96 39.94 33.31
N LYS A 5 -12.43 39.00 34.09
CA LYS A 5 -12.28 37.58 33.78
C LYS A 5 -13.58 36.90 34.16
N LEU A 6 -14.12 36.02 33.33
CA LEU A 6 -15.00 34.97 33.83
C LEU A 6 -14.60 33.63 33.23
N ALA A 7 -13.99 32.82 34.09
CA ALA A 7 -13.81 31.40 33.90
C ALA A 7 -15.15 30.71 34.22
N ILE A 8 -15.57 29.75 33.39
CA ILE A 8 -16.54 28.74 33.79
C ILE A 8 -15.94 27.37 33.49
N ALA A 9 -15.90 26.57 34.54
CA ALA A 9 -15.26 25.28 34.61
C ALA A 9 -16.29 24.15 34.46
N THR A 10 -15.82 23.06 33.86
CA THR A 10 -16.13 21.64 34.14
C THR A 10 -17.54 21.10 33.90
N LEU A 11 -17.63 20.02 33.11
CA LEU A 11 -18.16 18.72 33.57
C LEU A 11 -17.88 17.60 32.55
N LEU A 12 -17.02 16.67 32.96
CA LEU A 12 -16.93 15.32 32.40
C LEU A 12 -18.20 14.54 32.78
N ALA A 13 -18.77 13.82 31.81
CA ALA A 13 -19.59 12.65 32.09
C ALA A 13 -19.23 11.56 31.07
N GLY A 14 -18.47 10.56 31.52
CA GLY A 14 -18.21 9.35 30.78
C GLY A 14 -19.45 8.46 30.78
N ALA A 15 -19.83 7.96 29.61
CA ALA A 15 -20.75 6.85 29.47
C ALA A 15 -19.95 5.67 28.89
N VAL A 16 -19.66 4.69 29.75
CA VAL A 16 -19.18 3.38 29.35
C VAL A 16 -20.39 2.59 28.87
N LEU A 17 -20.44 2.25 27.58
CA LEU A 17 -21.43 1.32 27.05
C LEU A 17 -20.76 -0.03 26.78
N ALA A 18 -21.11 -1.01 27.61
CA ALA A 18 -20.64 -2.39 27.47
C ALA A 18 -21.35 -3.07 26.27
N LEU A 19 -20.58 -3.54 25.30
CA LEU A 19 -21.06 -4.43 24.24
C LEU A 19 -21.01 -5.89 24.72
N ASN A 20 -22.17 -6.55 24.78
CA ASN A 20 -22.29 -8.01 24.86
C ASN A 20 -22.62 -8.54 23.46
N ILE A 21 -21.66 -9.12 22.76
CA ILE A 21 -21.90 -9.86 21.52
C ILE A 21 -21.77 -11.34 21.85
N THR A 22 -22.90 -12.01 22.05
CA THR A 22 -22.98 -13.47 22.09
C THR A 22 -22.76 -14.02 20.69
N GLY A 23 -21.76 -14.87 20.52
CA GLY A 23 -21.39 -15.49 19.26
C GLY A 23 -22.50 -16.40 18.70
N VAL A 24 -22.74 -16.28 17.40
CA VAL A 24 -23.47 -17.27 16.60
C VAL A 24 -22.44 -17.95 15.71
N SER A 25 -22.11 -19.19 16.02
CA SER A 25 -21.36 -20.07 15.13
C SER A 25 -22.33 -20.69 14.13
N ALA A 26 -22.23 -20.31 12.86
CA ALA A 26 -22.96 -20.97 11.78
C ALA A 26 -22.21 -22.23 11.33
N GLN A 27 -22.84 -23.39 11.52
CA GLN A 27 -22.38 -24.69 11.04
C GLN A 27 -22.92 -24.91 9.63
N SER A 28 -22.06 -24.88 8.59
CA SER A 28 -22.43 -25.35 7.26
C SER A 28 -21.82 -26.74 7.02
N GLY A 29 -22.65 -27.77 7.18
CA GLY A 29 -22.40 -29.09 6.61
C GLY A 29 -23.10 -29.18 5.25
N SER A 30 -22.37 -29.57 4.23
CA SER A 30 -22.96 -30.22 3.05
C SER A 30 -21.92 -31.13 2.42
N GLU A 31 -22.04 -32.41 2.71
CA GLU A 31 -21.43 -33.48 1.95
C GLU A 31 -22.22 -33.66 0.64
N HIS A 32 -21.53 -33.81 -0.48
CA HIS A 32 -22.10 -34.40 -1.68
C HIS A 32 -21.11 -35.40 -2.28
N GLN A 33 -21.65 -36.60 -2.49
CA GLN A 33 -20.97 -37.84 -2.85
C GLN A 33 -21.18 -38.15 -4.35
N MET A 34 -20.26 -38.96 -4.91
CA MET A 34 -20.32 -39.75 -6.17
C MET A 34 -20.03 -39.01 -7.49
N HIS A 35 -19.37 -39.55 -8.53
CA HIS A 35 -18.81 -40.87 -8.90
C HIS A 35 -17.85 -40.70 -10.11
N GLY A 36 -16.90 -41.62 -10.34
CA GLY A 36 -16.34 -41.85 -11.68
C GLY A 36 -14.89 -42.36 -11.72
N ALA A 37 -14.72 -43.68 -11.90
CA ALA A 37 -13.43 -44.35 -12.08
C ALA A 37 -12.94 -44.30 -13.54
N HIS A 38 -11.63 -44.32 -13.77
CA HIS A 38 -10.90 -45.20 -14.72
C HIS A 38 -9.41 -44.79 -14.83
N GLY A 39 -8.51 -45.78 -14.88
CA GLY A 39 -7.17 -45.63 -15.48
C GLY A 39 -6.00 -45.94 -14.54
N MET A 40 -5.47 -47.16 -14.64
CA MET A 40 -4.20 -47.55 -14.02
C MET A 40 -3.03 -46.83 -14.72
N ASP A 41 -2.06 -46.36 -13.95
CA ASP A 41 -0.64 -46.56 -14.25
C ASP A 41 0.16 -46.48 -12.94
N GLN A 42 0.81 -47.60 -12.61
CA GLN A 42 1.83 -47.64 -11.57
C GLN A 42 3.10 -47.01 -12.12
N MET A 43 3.48 -45.86 -11.56
CA MET A 43 4.89 -45.47 -11.48
C MET A 43 5.20 -45.11 -10.03
N GLU A 44 6.05 -45.95 -9.44
CA GLU A 44 6.70 -45.71 -8.16
C GLU A 44 7.52 -44.43 -8.24
N HIS A 45 6.97 -43.35 -7.69
CA HIS A 45 7.77 -42.23 -7.24
C HIS A 45 7.85 -42.31 -5.73
N ALA A 46 9.07 -42.57 -5.25
CA ALA A 46 9.46 -42.50 -3.85
C ALA A 46 8.81 -41.27 -3.20
N ALA A 47 7.81 -41.54 -2.37
CA ALA A 47 7.13 -40.54 -1.59
C ALA A 47 8.16 -39.90 -0.66
N LYS A 48 8.66 -38.72 -1.04
CA LYS A 48 9.20 -37.77 -0.06
C LYS A 48 8.13 -37.65 1.02
N PRO A 49 8.45 -37.77 2.31
CA PRO A 49 7.46 -37.55 3.35
C PRO A 49 6.84 -36.17 3.09
N ALA A 50 5.53 -36.14 2.81
CA ALA A 50 4.78 -34.92 2.75
C ALA A 50 5.09 -34.18 4.04
N ALA A 51 5.75 -33.02 3.92
CA ALA A 51 5.91 -32.13 5.05
C ALA A 51 4.51 -31.90 5.59
N LYS A 52 4.24 -32.43 6.79
CA LYS A 52 3.00 -32.15 7.49
C LYS A 52 2.85 -30.63 7.46
N PRO A 53 1.70 -30.08 7.03
CA PRO A 53 1.47 -28.66 7.23
C PRO A 53 1.65 -28.45 8.72
N ASN A 54 2.60 -27.59 9.09
CA ASN A 54 2.85 -27.25 10.48
C ASN A 54 1.64 -26.41 10.94
N ALA A 55 0.52 -27.09 11.21
CA ALA A 55 -0.71 -26.50 11.67
C ALA A 55 -0.45 -26.01 13.09
N GLY A 56 -0.07 -24.75 13.22
CA GLY A 56 0.18 -24.12 14.52
C GLY A 56 1.24 -23.03 14.55
N ILE A 57 1.99 -22.75 13.48
CA ILE A 57 2.94 -21.63 13.45
C ILE A 57 2.42 -20.57 12.49
N ALA A 58 2.19 -19.37 12.99
CA ALA A 58 1.85 -18.22 12.14
C ALA A 58 3.00 -17.94 11.18
N THR A 59 2.74 -18.03 9.88
CA THR A 59 3.71 -17.77 8.82
C THR A 59 3.52 -16.42 8.15
N LEU A 60 2.42 -15.74 8.45
CA LEU A 60 2.10 -14.42 7.91
C LEU A 60 2.46 -13.34 8.93
N PRO A 61 3.09 -12.24 8.48
CA PRO A 61 3.17 -11.03 9.28
C PRO A 61 1.75 -10.51 9.45
N GLY A 62 1.28 -10.37 10.69
CA GLY A 62 -0.08 -9.87 10.97
C GLY A 62 -0.35 -8.42 10.55
N GLN A 63 0.56 -7.80 9.78
CA GLN A 63 0.48 -6.43 9.27
C GLN A 63 1.32 -6.29 7.98
N ASP A 64 0.77 -5.62 6.96
CA ASP A 64 1.32 -5.57 5.59
C ASP A 64 2.73 -4.97 5.49
N ALA A 65 3.04 -3.92 6.26
CA ALA A 65 4.37 -3.31 6.26
C ALA A 65 5.44 -4.23 6.87
N PHE A 66 5.12 -4.97 7.93
CA PHE A 66 5.99 -6.03 8.43
C PHE A 66 6.17 -7.14 7.39
N GLY A 67 5.15 -7.43 6.58
CA GLY A 67 5.26 -8.33 5.44
C GLY A 67 6.23 -7.88 4.38
N ALA A 68 6.10 -6.64 3.93
CA ALA A 68 7.05 -6.07 2.98
C ALA A 68 8.49 -6.10 3.53
N ILE A 69 8.69 -5.78 4.81
CA ILE A 69 10.02 -5.84 5.44
C ILE A 69 10.54 -7.28 5.49
N GLN A 70 9.72 -8.26 5.89
CA GLN A 70 10.13 -9.66 5.98
C GLN A 70 10.47 -10.25 4.60
N GLU A 71 9.69 -9.94 3.57
CA GLU A 71 9.97 -10.34 2.20
C GLU A 71 11.34 -9.82 1.75
N ILE A 72 11.60 -8.52 1.95
CA ILE A 72 12.87 -7.91 1.55
C ILE A 72 14.05 -8.47 2.34
N ILE A 73 13.91 -8.71 3.65
CA ILE A 73 14.96 -9.38 4.44
C ILE A 73 15.25 -10.78 3.89
N THR A 74 14.20 -11.55 3.55
CA THR A 74 14.36 -12.90 2.98
C THR A 74 15.13 -12.86 1.64
N ILE A 75 14.84 -11.87 0.79
CA ILE A 75 15.56 -11.66 -0.48
C ILE A 75 17.03 -11.31 -0.22
N LEU A 76 17.31 -10.41 0.73
CA LEU A 76 18.68 -10.00 1.07
C LEU A 76 19.49 -11.15 1.69
N GLU A 77 18.90 -11.97 2.56
CA GLU A 77 19.53 -13.15 3.16
C GLU A 77 19.84 -14.26 2.14
N ALA A 78 18.99 -14.41 1.11
CA ALA A 78 19.19 -15.39 0.06
C ALA A 78 20.26 -15.00 -0.97
N ASP A 79 20.61 -13.72 -1.07
CA ASP A 79 21.62 -13.20 -2.00
C ASP A 79 23.01 -13.16 -1.33
N PRO A 80 23.94 -14.08 -1.69
CA PRO A 80 25.28 -14.09 -1.09
C PRO A 80 26.13 -12.86 -1.45
N ALA A 81 25.70 -12.04 -2.41
CA ALA A 81 26.35 -10.78 -2.78
C ALA A 81 25.82 -9.57 -1.99
N THR A 82 24.85 -9.76 -1.08
CA THR A 82 24.34 -8.67 -0.23
C THR A 82 25.45 -8.05 0.61
N ASP A 83 25.68 -6.76 0.42
CA ASP A 83 26.56 -5.96 1.28
C ASP A 83 25.80 -5.49 2.52
N TRP A 84 25.88 -6.29 3.58
CA TRP A 84 25.24 -6.01 4.87
C TRP A 84 25.69 -4.70 5.53
N SER A 85 26.83 -4.13 5.14
CA SER A 85 27.28 -2.83 5.67
C SER A 85 26.49 -1.65 5.09
N ARG A 86 25.76 -1.86 3.99
CA ARG A 86 24.98 -0.85 3.29
C ARG A 86 23.48 -0.99 3.46
N VAL A 87 23.01 -2.12 3.98
CA VAL A 87 21.58 -2.40 4.16
C VAL A 87 20.94 -1.36 5.07
N ASP A 88 19.81 -0.79 4.64
CA ASP A 88 19.04 0.21 5.37
C ASP A 88 17.54 -0.13 5.43
N ILE A 89 17.20 -1.01 6.39
CA ILE A 89 15.79 -1.35 6.67
C ILE A 89 15.01 -0.17 7.26
N ALA A 90 15.69 0.79 7.89
CA ALA A 90 15.05 1.97 8.43
C ALA A 90 14.55 2.89 7.30
N ALA A 91 15.29 3.01 6.20
CA ALA A 91 14.86 3.70 4.99
C ALA A 91 13.64 3.05 4.34
N LEU A 92 13.64 1.71 4.20
CA LEU A 92 12.46 0.97 3.73
C LEU A 92 11.25 1.23 4.63
N ARG A 93 11.42 1.12 5.96
CA ARG A 93 10.34 1.38 6.92
C ARG A 93 9.85 2.83 6.85
N ALA A 94 10.73 3.80 6.64
CA ALA A 94 10.34 5.20 6.48
C ALA A 94 9.48 5.39 5.22
N HIS A 95 9.86 4.73 4.12
CA HIS A 95 9.07 4.74 2.88
C HIS A 95 7.68 4.11 3.06
N LEU A 96 7.58 2.96 3.73
CA LEU A 96 6.30 2.31 4.01
C LEU A 96 5.37 3.20 4.86
N VAL A 97 5.93 4.00 5.78
CA VAL A 97 5.15 5.01 6.51
C VAL A 97 4.66 6.13 5.60
N ASP A 98 5.49 6.60 4.67
CA ASP A 98 5.08 7.60 3.70
C ASP A 98 3.98 7.06 2.77
N MET A 99 4.07 5.80 2.31
CA MET A 99 3.00 5.13 1.55
C MET A 99 1.69 5.11 2.33
N ASN A 100 1.72 4.68 3.59
CA ASN A 100 0.53 4.63 4.43
C ASN A 100 -0.08 6.03 4.61
N ARG A 101 0.74 7.05 4.86
CA ARG A 101 0.28 8.44 5.00
C ARG A 101 -0.31 8.98 3.71
N LEU A 102 0.30 8.67 2.56
CA LEU A 102 -0.20 9.11 1.27
C LEU A 102 -1.63 8.60 1.05
N VAL A 103 -1.90 7.34 1.41
CA VAL A 103 -3.21 6.71 1.22
C VAL A 103 -4.22 7.15 2.28
N MET A 104 -3.81 7.21 3.55
CA MET A 104 -4.74 7.35 4.68
C MET A 104 -4.89 8.79 5.19
N ASP A 105 -3.89 9.64 4.96
CA ASP A 105 -3.76 10.96 5.61
C ASP A 105 -3.70 12.12 4.60
N THR A 106 -4.24 11.96 3.39
CA THR A 106 -4.30 13.02 2.36
C THR A 106 -5.72 13.34 1.91
N ASP A 107 -5.91 14.58 1.48
CA ASP A 107 -7.14 15.03 0.80
C ASP A 107 -6.84 15.27 -0.68
N VAL A 108 -7.71 14.76 -1.55
CA VAL A 108 -7.54 14.85 -3.01
C VAL A 108 -8.73 15.57 -3.62
N ARG A 109 -8.48 16.76 -4.19
CA ARG A 109 -9.44 17.44 -5.05
C ARG A 109 -9.22 17.06 -6.49
N ILE A 110 -10.20 16.40 -7.08
CA ILE A 110 -10.17 15.94 -8.46
C ILE A 110 -10.90 16.94 -9.35
N LYS A 111 -10.26 17.35 -10.44
CA LYS A 111 -10.85 18.10 -11.54
C LYS A 111 -10.80 17.24 -12.80
N ILE A 112 -11.99 16.94 -13.34
CA ILE A 112 -12.08 16.33 -14.66
C ILE A 112 -11.65 17.38 -15.69
N ILE A 113 -10.72 16.99 -16.55
CA ILE A 113 -10.20 17.80 -17.65
C ILE A 113 -10.42 17.04 -18.97
N ASP A 114 -10.19 17.75 -20.07
CA ASP A 114 -10.09 17.08 -21.36
C ASP A 114 -8.94 16.06 -21.33
N GLY A 115 -9.19 14.89 -21.89
CA GLY A 115 -8.24 13.79 -21.90
C GLY A 115 -7.93 13.11 -20.55
N GLY A 116 -8.49 13.52 -19.40
CA GLY A 116 -8.20 12.81 -18.14
C GLY A 116 -8.54 13.56 -16.85
N LEU A 117 -7.58 13.61 -15.93
CA LEU A 117 -7.70 14.19 -14.59
C LEU A 117 -6.57 15.18 -14.27
N GLU A 118 -6.93 16.24 -13.57
CA GLU A 118 -6.02 17.08 -12.80
C GLU A 118 -6.39 16.95 -11.31
N MET A 119 -5.43 16.57 -10.49
CA MET A 119 -5.64 16.23 -9.08
C MET A 119 -4.74 17.11 -8.22
N HIS A 120 -5.33 17.75 -7.21
CA HIS A 120 -4.61 18.50 -6.20
C HIS A 120 -4.67 17.73 -4.89
N VAL A 121 -3.52 17.24 -4.48
CA VAL A 121 -3.35 16.43 -3.27
C VAL A 121 -2.81 17.35 -2.18
N THR A 122 -3.42 17.33 -1.01
CA THR A 122 -3.02 18.14 0.13
C THR A 122 -2.91 17.32 1.39
N GLY A 123 -2.05 17.76 2.31
CA GLY A 123 -1.81 17.08 3.57
C GLY A 123 -1.05 17.99 4.53
N GLN A 124 -0.91 17.55 5.77
CA GLN A 124 -0.21 18.27 6.84
C GLN A 124 0.83 17.37 7.50
N GLY A 125 1.83 17.98 8.15
CA GLY A 125 2.85 17.27 8.91
C GLY A 125 3.54 16.16 8.08
N GLY A 126 3.43 14.91 8.56
CA GLY A 126 4.02 13.76 7.88
C GLY A 126 3.45 13.49 6.49
N ALA A 127 2.15 13.75 6.27
CA ALA A 127 1.51 13.54 4.97
C ALA A 127 2.00 14.53 3.92
N LEU A 128 2.27 15.78 4.30
CA LEU A 128 2.86 16.76 3.39
C LEU A 128 4.22 16.30 2.87
N ARG A 129 5.07 15.76 3.76
CA ARG A 129 6.37 15.20 3.36
C ARG A 129 6.20 14.00 2.43
N ALA A 130 5.28 13.09 2.75
CA ALA A 130 4.97 11.94 1.90
C ALA A 130 4.48 12.36 0.51
N ILE A 131 3.61 13.37 0.42
CA ILE A 131 3.16 13.92 -0.86
C ILE A 131 4.36 14.47 -1.66
N HIS A 132 5.23 15.24 -1.03
CA HIS A 132 6.40 15.84 -1.67
C HIS A 132 7.45 14.82 -2.11
N SER A 133 7.65 13.74 -1.35
CA SER A 133 8.58 12.67 -1.70
C SER A 133 8.01 11.76 -2.80
N MET A 134 6.74 11.36 -2.68
CA MET A 134 6.18 10.31 -3.51
C MET A 134 5.58 10.82 -4.83
N VAL A 135 4.72 11.85 -4.82
CA VAL A 135 3.94 12.22 -6.02
C VAL A 135 4.83 12.61 -7.20
N PRO A 136 5.87 13.46 -7.04
CA PRO A 136 6.79 13.77 -8.12
C PRO A 136 7.62 12.55 -8.58
N ALA A 137 7.97 11.65 -7.67
CA ALA A 137 8.75 10.45 -7.99
C ALA A 137 7.93 9.41 -8.78
N HIS A 138 6.61 9.34 -8.58
CA HIS A 138 5.75 8.40 -9.30
C HIS A 138 5.31 8.90 -10.67
N ALA A 139 5.23 10.21 -10.89
CA ALA A 139 4.75 10.75 -12.16
C ALA A 139 5.52 10.21 -13.39
N PRO A 140 6.86 10.13 -13.39
CA PRO A 140 7.62 9.50 -14.48
C PRO A 140 7.33 8.00 -14.66
N MET A 141 6.91 7.29 -13.61
CA MET A 141 6.59 5.87 -13.68
C MET A 141 5.19 5.62 -14.25
N ILE A 142 4.29 6.57 -14.07
CA ILE A 142 2.94 6.57 -14.67
C ILE A 142 3.03 7.05 -16.13
N ASP A 143 3.98 7.95 -16.44
CA ASP A 143 4.19 8.46 -17.79
C ASP A 143 4.51 7.32 -18.77
N GLY A 144 3.78 7.26 -19.87
CA GLY A 144 3.91 6.21 -20.89
C GLY A 144 3.11 4.94 -20.62
N VAL A 145 2.61 4.70 -19.40
CA VAL A 145 1.71 3.56 -19.12
C VAL A 145 0.47 3.68 -20.01
N ASN A 146 0.20 2.67 -20.84
CA ASN A 146 -0.92 2.67 -21.80
C ASN A 146 -0.99 3.94 -22.69
N GLY A 147 0.16 4.58 -22.96
CA GLY A 147 0.23 5.83 -23.72
C GLY A 147 -0.25 7.08 -22.95
N TRP A 148 -0.34 7.01 -21.62
CA TRP A 148 -0.68 8.18 -20.79
C TRP A 148 0.46 9.19 -20.75
N VAL A 149 0.09 10.44 -20.49
CA VAL A 149 1.00 11.53 -20.17
C VAL A 149 0.76 11.95 -18.72
N ALA A 150 1.78 11.82 -17.87
CA ALA A 150 1.70 12.12 -16.44
C ALA A 150 2.72 13.21 -16.03
N ARG A 151 2.24 14.26 -15.35
CA ARG A 151 3.09 15.37 -14.88
C ARG A 151 2.70 15.74 -13.46
N ALA A 152 3.70 15.97 -12.60
CA ALA A 152 3.47 16.39 -11.23
C ALA A 152 4.30 17.62 -10.87
N ALA A 153 3.79 18.41 -9.93
CA ALA A 153 4.52 19.54 -9.35
C ALA A 153 4.21 19.65 -7.85
N LYS A 154 5.23 19.93 -7.04
CA LYS A 154 5.03 20.27 -5.62
C LYS A 154 4.27 21.59 -5.51
N THR A 155 3.42 21.70 -4.50
CA THR A 155 2.76 22.95 -4.08
C THR A 155 3.06 23.19 -2.60
N ALA A 156 2.74 24.40 -2.10
CA ALA A 156 2.98 24.75 -0.70
C ALA A 156 2.28 23.80 0.29
N THR A 157 1.11 23.27 -0.09
CA THR A 157 0.27 22.42 0.77
C THR A 157 0.22 20.95 0.32
N GLY A 158 1.01 20.57 -0.69
CA GLY A 158 1.03 19.20 -1.22
C GLY A 158 1.59 19.14 -2.64
N ALA A 159 0.84 18.60 -3.59
CA ALA A 159 1.25 18.46 -4.99
C ALA A 159 0.06 18.50 -5.96
N SER A 160 0.33 18.85 -7.21
CA SER A 160 -0.57 18.57 -8.32
C SER A 160 -0.08 17.37 -9.12
N LEU A 161 -1.00 16.53 -9.59
CA LEU A 161 -0.76 15.45 -10.52
C LEU A 161 -1.78 15.55 -11.66
N ARG A 162 -1.29 15.65 -12.90
CA ARG A 162 -2.11 15.63 -14.11
C ARG A 162 -1.79 14.35 -14.87
N VAL A 163 -2.83 13.61 -15.24
CA VAL A 163 -2.70 12.41 -16.09
C VAL A 163 -3.73 12.49 -17.21
N THR A 164 -3.28 12.34 -18.46
CA THR A 164 -4.12 12.45 -19.65
C THR A 164 -3.81 11.37 -20.68
N SER A 165 -4.77 11.05 -21.54
CA SER A 165 -4.61 10.23 -22.74
C SER A 165 -5.41 10.84 -23.89
N VAL A 166 -5.03 10.49 -25.13
CA VAL A 166 -5.79 10.79 -26.35
C VAL A 166 -6.76 9.66 -26.72
N ASP A 167 -6.58 8.46 -26.16
CA ASP A 167 -7.49 7.32 -26.36
C ASP A 167 -8.68 7.44 -25.38
N PRO A 168 -9.94 7.58 -25.86
CA PRO A 168 -11.12 7.68 -25.00
C PRO A 168 -11.28 6.53 -23.99
N LYS A 169 -10.83 5.32 -24.32
CA LYS A 169 -10.86 4.18 -23.38
C LYS A 169 -9.94 4.43 -22.19
N GLU A 170 -8.73 4.90 -22.46
CA GLU A 170 -7.75 5.23 -21.43
C GLU A 170 -8.14 6.49 -20.65
N VAL A 171 -8.84 7.45 -21.28
CA VAL A 171 -9.45 8.57 -20.54
C VAL A 171 -10.42 8.06 -19.47
N ALA A 172 -11.29 7.10 -19.83
CA ALA A 172 -12.20 6.47 -18.88
C ALA A 172 -11.44 5.69 -17.80
N HIS A 173 -10.34 5.02 -18.18
CA HIS A 173 -9.47 4.28 -17.26
C HIS A 173 -8.81 5.19 -16.21
N ILE A 174 -8.16 6.28 -16.64
CA ILE A 174 -7.56 7.29 -15.76
C ILE A 174 -8.61 7.83 -14.77
N ARG A 175 -9.81 8.15 -15.27
CA ARG A 175 -10.90 8.67 -14.44
C ARG A 175 -11.40 7.64 -13.43
N GLY A 176 -11.47 6.37 -13.82
CA GLY A 176 -11.88 5.26 -12.95
C GLY A 176 -10.87 4.98 -11.84
N LEU A 177 -9.57 5.10 -12.13
CA LEU A 177 -8.51 4.90 -11.13
C LEU A 177 -8.47 6.02 -10.09
N GLY A 178 -8.67 7.26 -10.51
CA GLY A 178 -8.47 8.43 -9.65
C GLY A 178 -7.04 8.49 -9.09
N PHE A 179 -6.81 9.31 -8.07
CA PHE A 179 -5.45 9.53 -7.56
C PHE A 179 -4.82 8.26 -6.97
N TYR A 180 -5.51 7.58 -6.05
CA TYR A 180 -4.93 6.43 -5.36
C TYR A 180 -4.70 5.24 -6.29
N GLY A 181 -5.60 5.00 -7.26
CA GLY A 181 -5.39 3.96 -8.27
C GLY A 181 -4.22 4.29 -9.20
N LEU A 182 -4.05 5.56 -9.60
CA LEU A 182 -2.91 5.99 -10.40
C LEU A 182 -1.58 5.85 -9.63
N MET A 183 -1.55 6.20 -8.33
CA MET A 183 -0.36 6.01 -7.49
C MET A 183 -0.02 4.53 -7.24
N ALA A 184 -1.02 3.65 -7.30
CA ALA A 184 -0.83 2.20 -7.24
C ALA A 184 -0.53 1.56 -8.61
N THR A 185 -0.50 2.34 -9.69
CA THR A 185 -0.28 1.81 -11.05
C THR A 185 1.20 1.52 -11.28
N GLY A 186 1.48 0.34 -11.84
CA GLY A 186 2.82 -0.14 -12.17
C GLY A 186 3.45 -0.97 -11.05
N SER A 187 4.30 -1.93 -11.42
CA SER A 187 4.95 -2.88 -10.50
C SER A 187 6.29 -2.37 -9.95
N HIS A 188 6.44 -1.06 -9.76
CA HIS A 188 7.73 -0.47 -9.41
C HIS A 188 8.01 -0.44 -7.91
N HIS A 189 7.00 -0.65 -7.06
CA HIS A 189 7.15 -0.60 -5.60
C HIS A 189 8.08 -1.70 -5.07
N GLN A 190 8.00 -2.92 -5.59
CA GLN A 190 8.85 -4.03 -5.14
C GLN A 190 10.34 -3.77 -5.43
N THR A 191 10.66 -3.39 -6.66
CA THR A 191 12.04 -3.03 -7.07
C THR A 191 12.54 -1.84 -6.26
N HIS A 192 11.68 -0.86 -6.03
CA HIS A 192 12.00 0.33 -5.24
C HIS A 192 12.26 0.00 -3.76
N HIS A 193 11.44 -0.85 -3.15
CA HIS A 193 11.62 -1.33 -1.78
C HIS A 193 12.97 -2.04 -1.60
N LEU A 194 13.34 -2.89 -2.57
CA LEU A 194 14.61 -3.59 -2.54
C LEU A 194 15.79 -2.62 -2.68
N GLY A 195 15.71 -1.64 -3.58
CA GLY A 195 16.74 -0.60 -3.73
C GLY A 195 16.93 0.23 -2.44
N LEU A 196 15.83 0.67 -1.81
CA LEU A 196 15.89 1.35 -0.51
C LEU A 196 16.57 0.50 0.55
N ALA A 197 16.18 -0.77 0.66
CA ALA A 197 16.74 -1.68 1.64
C ALA A 197 18.22 -2.00 1.39
N ARG A 198 18.70 -1.90 0.14
CA ARG A 198 20.13 -2.00 -0.23
C ARG A 198 20.92 -0.70 0.02
N GLY A 199 20.27 0.36 0.51
CA GLY A 199 20.88 1.66 0.72
C GLY A 199 21.14 2.43 -0.58
N GLU A 200 20.36 2.16 -1.63
CA GLU A 200 20.43 2.88 -2.89
C GLU A 200 19.65 4.21 -2.80
N THR A 201 20.19 5.27 -3.41
CA THR A 201 19.44 6.54 -3.51
C THR A 201 18.43 6.45 -4.65
N VAL A 202 17.20 6.09 -4.31
CA VAL A 202 16.12 5.86 -5.29
C VAL A 202 15.09 7.01 -5.37
N HIS A 203 15.25 8.04 -4.52
CA HIS A 203 14.54 9.31 -4.64
C HIS A 203 15.58 10.43 -4.72
N SER A 204 15.65 11.13 -5.86
CA SER A 204 16.36 12.41 -5.93
C SER A 204 15.59 13.42 -5.08
N GLN A 205 16.27 14.04 -4.10
CA GLN A 205 15.68 15.08 -3.24
C GLN A 205 15.42 16.37 -4.00
#